data_AF-A0A1F8ZPM6-F1
#
_entry.id   AF-A0A1F8ZPM6-F1
#
_cell.length_a   1.000
_cell.length_b   1.000
_cell.length_c   1.000
_cell.angle_alpha   90.00
_cell.angle_beta   90.00
_cell.angle_gamma   90.00
#
_symmetry.space_group_name_H-M   'P 1'
#
loop_
_entity.id
_entity.type
_entity.pdbx_description
1 polymer ?
#
loop_
_entity_poly.entity_id
_entity_poly.type
_entity_poly.pdbx_seq_one_letter_code
_entity_poly.pdbx_strand_id
1 'polypeptide(L)'
;MDITRPLNIKVIGLSLGSFLSITFILCVVYDLIFPEARMYESWMRLLPGFKWLTWGSFFLGVIESFLYGIYIALVFVPLYNLFNGLIGRND
;
A
#
# COMPACT_ATOMS: atom_id res chain seq x y z
N MET A 1 12.05 -11.25 19.85
CA MET A 1 11.49 -11.23 18.49
C MET A 1 12.17 -12.37 17.76
N ASP A 2 11.44 -13.40 17.36
CA ASP A 2 12.02 -14.55 16.65
C ASP A 2 12.13 -14.20 15.16
N ILE A 3 13.31 -13.74 14.75
CA ILE A 3 13.60 -13.26 13.40
C ILE A 3 13.55 -14.42 12.38
N THR A 4 13.55 -15.67 12.85
CA THR A 4 13.60 -16.86 11.99
C THR A 4 12.23 -17.25 11.41
N ARG A 5 11.12 -16.75 11.98
CA ARG A 5 9.78 -17.09 11.49
C ARG A 5 9.49 -16.43 10.13
N PRO A 6 8.98 -17.20 9.15
CA PRO A 6 8.63 -16.64 7.86
C PRO A 6 7.45 -15.67 8.00
N LEU A 7 7.49 -14.59 7.21
CA LEU A 7 6.39 -13.65 7.12
C LEU A 7 5.16 -14.31 6.49
N ASN A 8 3.99 -14.00 7.06
CA ASN A 8 2.71 -14.45 6.54
C ASN A 8 2.16 -13.46 5.51
N ILE A 9 2.04 -13.92 4.27
CA ILE A 9 1.60 -13.12 3.12
C ILE A 9 0.21 -12.50 3.31
N LYS A 10 -0.74 -13.20 3.96
CA LYS A 10 -2.10 -12.71 4.17
C LYS A 10 -2.09 -11.58 5.20
N VAL A 11 -1.35 -11.76 6.29
CA VAL A 11 -1.25 -10.74 7.34
C VAL A 11 -0.59 -9.48 6.80
N ILE A 12 0.54 -9.62 6.08
CA ILE A 12 1.25 -8.49 5.49
C ILE A 12 0.39 -7.80 4.42
N GLY A 13 -0.26 -8.56 3.53
CA GLY A 13 -1.13 -8.02 2.50
C GLY A 13 -2.31 -7.24 3.06
N LEU A 14 -3.06 -7.81 4.01
CA LEU A 14 -4.17 -7.11 4.64
C LEU A 14 -3.70 -5.86 5.40
N SER A 15 -2.60 -5.95 6.15
CA SER A 15 -2.08 -4.82 6.92
C SER A 15 -1.63 -3.67 6.01
N LEU A 16 -0.81 -3.97 4.98
CA LEU A 16 -0.33 -2.97 4.04
C LEU A 16 -1.45 -2.40 3.18
N GLY A 17 -2.37 -3.24 2.72
CA GLY A 17 -3.55 -2.81 1.96
C GLY A 17 -4.39 -1.83 2.77
N SER A 18 -4.76 -2.20 4.00
CA SER A 18 -5.53 -1.31 4.89
C SER A 18 -4.78 -0.03 5.22
N PHE A 19 -3.47 -0.11 5.49
CA PHE A 19 -2.64 1.07 5.76
C PHE A 19 -2.63 2.06 4.57
N LEU A 20 -2.44 1.56 3.35
CA LEU A 20 -2.43 2.40 2.15
C LEU A 20 -3.81 2.99 1.85
N SER A 21 -4.89 2.22 2.00
CA SER A 21 -6.26 2.73 1.85
C SER A 21 -6.57 3.84 2.86
N ILE A 22 -6.19 3.65 4.13
CA ILE A 22 -6.40 4.69 5.16
C ILE A 22 -5.56 5.93 4.83
N THR A 23 -4.31 5.76 4.44
CA THR A 23 -3.43 6.87 4.05
C THR A 23 -4.00 7.65 2.87
N PHE A 24 -4.51 6.96 1.85
CA PHE A 24 -5.19 7.59 0.72
C PHE A 24 -6.39 8.44 1.18
N ILE A 25 -7.25 7.90 2.05
CA ILE A 25 -8.41 8.65 2.59
C ILE A 25 -7.94 9.90 3.35
N LEU A 26 -6.92 9.75 4.20
CA LEU A 26 -6.33 10.88 4.93
C LEU A 26 -5.75 11.95 3.98
N CYS A 27 -5.09 11.54 2.90
CA CYS A 27 -4.60 12.47 1.88
C CYS A 27 -5.73 13.22 1.19
N VAL A 28 -6.82 12.54 0.83
CA VAL A 28 -8.00 13.18 0.23
C VAL A 28 -8.61 14.20 1.19
N VAL A 29 -8.77 13.86 2.47
CA VAL A 29 -9.27 14.80 3.49
C VAL A 29 -8.33 16.00 3.66
N TYR A 30 -7.01 15.75 3.67
CA TYR A 30 -6.02 16.81 3.76
C TYR A 30 -6.10 17.80 2.59
N ASP A 31 -6.17 17.30 1.35
CA ASP A 31 -6.29 18.14 0.15
C ASP A 31 -7.60 18.94 0.11
N LEU A 32 -8.67 18.46 0.76
CA LEU A 32 -9.92 19.21 0.93
C LEU A 32 -9.80 20.36 1.94
N ILE A 33 -8.99 20.19 2.99
CA ILE A 33 -8.76 21.21 4.03
C ILE A 33 -7.72 22.24 3.56
N PHE A 34 -6.69 21.79 2.85
CA PHE A 34 -5.54 22.59 2.41
C PHE A 34 -5.34 22.51 0.88
N PRO A 35 -6.20 23.18 0.09
CA PRO A 35 -6.20 23.08 -1.38
C PRO A 35 -4.96 23.69 -2.07
N GLU A 36 -4.13 24.43 -1.32
CA GLU A 36 -2.84 24.98 -1.76
C GLU A 36 -1.73 23.90 -1.78
N ALA A 37 -1.85 22.85 -0.97
CA ALA A 37 -0.85 21.79 -0.79
C ALA A 37 -1.27 20.48 -1.46
N ARG A 38 -1.53 20.53 -2.77
CA ARG A 38 -2.19 19.47 -3.55
C ARG A 38 -1.35 18.19 -3.65
N MET A 39 -1.73 17.13 -2.93
CA MET A 39 -1.10 15.82 -3.02
C MET A 39 -1.74 14.90 -4.08
N TYR A 40 -2.99 15.16 -4.49
CA TYR A 40 -3.75 14.33 -5.43
C TYR A 40 -3.10 14.19 -6.81
N GLU A 41 -2.21 15.10 -7.20
CA GLU A 41 -1.44 14.99 -8.44
C GLU A 41 -0.54 13.76 -8.47
N SER A 42 0.02 13.37 -7.32
CA SER A 42 0.82 12.15 -7.20
C SER A 42 -0.06 10.91 -7.41
N TRP A 43 -1.27 10.94 -6.85
CA TRP A 43 -2.24 9.86 -6.98
C TRP A 43 -2.76 9.71 -8.42
N MET A 44 -3.00 10.80 -9.15
CA MET A 44 -3.39 10.73 -10.57
C MET A 44 -2.33 10.06 -11.46
N ARG A 45 -1.04 10.16 -11.11
CA ARG A 45 0.04 9.49 -11.86
C ARG A 45 0.16 8.00 -11.52
N LEU A 46 -0.20 7.63 -10.30
CA LEU A 46 -0.09 6.26 -9.79
C LEU A 46 -1.33 5.43 -10.07
N LEU A 47 -2.52 6.03 -10.04
CA LEU A 47 -3.81 5.33 -10.08
C LEU A 47 -4.45 5.48 -11.48
N PRO A 48 -4.45 4.42 -12.31
CA PRO A 48 -4.99 4.50 -13.66
C PRO A 48 -6.50 4.76 -13.64
N GLY A 49 -6.93 5.86 -14.25
CA GLY A 49 -8.34 6.25 -14.29
C GLY A 49 -8.82 7.04 -13.07
N PHE A 50 -7.93 7.33 -12.11
CA PHE A 50 -8.23 8.26 -11.02
C PHE A 50 -8.37 9.69 -11.54
N LYS A 51 -9.53 10.31 -11.25
CA LYS A 51 -9.82 11.72 -11.51
C LYS A 51 -10.16 12.41 -10.20
N TRP A 52 -9.62 13.62 -10.02
CA TRP A 52 -9.88 14.40 -8.82
C TRP A 52 -11.37 14.71 -8.62
N LEU A 53 -11.82 14.57 -7.37
CA LEU A 53 -13.14 15.00 -6.89
C LEU A 53 -14.39 14.30 -7.51
N THR A 54 -14.27 13.07 -8.00
CA THR A 54 -15.45 12.24 -8.35
C THR A 54 -15.65 11.10 -7.36
N TRP A 55 -16.90 10.81 -6.99
CA TRP A 55 -17.23 9.69 -6.10
C TRP A 55 -16.70 8.35 -6.64
N GLY A 56 -16.82 8.12 -7.95
CA GLY A 56 -16.29 6.91 -8.59
C GLY A 56 -14.78 6.78 -8.45
N SER A 57 -14.03 7.85 -8.73
CA SER A 57 -12.57 7.83 -8.59
C SER A 57 -12.11 7.75 -7.13
N PHE A 58 -12.87 8.29 -6.17
CA PHE A 58 -12.56 8.12 -4.74
C PHE A 58 -12.57 6.65 -4.33
N PHE A 59 -13.66 5.93 -4.61
CA PHE A 59 -13.75 4.50 -4.29
C PHE A 59 -12.74 3.67 -5.08
N LEU A 60 -12.51 4.04 -6.35
CA LEU A 60 -11.46 3.42 -7.17
C LEU A 60 -10.08 3.57 -6.50
N GLY A 61 -9.72 4.77 -6.05
CA GLY A 61 -8.44 5.03 -5.40
C GLY A 61 -8.27 4.28 -4.08
N VAL A 62 -9.34 4.09 -3.29
CA VAL A 62 -9.32 3.25 -2.09
C VAL A 62 -9.02 1.79 -2.44
N ILE A 63 -9.69 1.25 -3.45
CA ILE A 63 -9.53 -0.14 -3.91
C ILE A 63 -8.14 -0.35 -4.50
N GLU A 64 -7.69 0.53 -5.38
CA GLU A 64 -6.39 0.44 -6.03
C GLU A 64 -5.24 0.59 -5.02
N SER A 65 -5.37 1.51 -4.05
CA SER A 65 -4.39 1.63 -2.94
C SER A 65 -4.34 0.34 -2.10
N PHE A 66 -5.49 -0.29 -1.84
CA PHE A 66 -5.53 -1.59 -1.17
C PHE A 66 -4.81 -2.67 -1.97
N LEU A 67 -5.10 -2.75 -3.28
CA LEU A 67 -4.49 -3.70 -4.20
C LEU A 67 -2.97 -3.50 -4.32
N TYR A 68 -2.48 -2.27 -4.25
CA TYR A 68 -1.05 -2.01 -4.16
C TYR A 68 -0.41 -2.63 -2.90
N GLY A 69 -1.10 -2.58 -1.77
CA GLY A 69 -0.62 -3.25 -0.55
C GLY A 69 -0.56 -4.78 -0.70
N ILE A 70 -1.57 -5.37 -1.36
CA ILE A 70 -1.56 -6.80 -1.72
C ILE A 70 -0.41 -7.11 -2.67
N TYR A 71 -0.21 -6.29 -3.71
CA TYR A 71 0.89 -6.45 -4.66
C TYR A 71 2.25 -6.43 -3.95
N ILE A 72 2.48 -5.46 -3.05
CA ILE A 72 3.71 -5.38 -2.25
C ILE A 72 3.88 -6.67 -1.45
N ALA A 73 2.84 -7.17 -0.78
CA ALA A 73 2.94 -8.40 -0.03
C ALA A 73 3.25 -9.63 -0.91
N LEU A 74 2.62 -9.73 -2.08
CA LEU A 74 2.87 -10.82 -3.04
C LEU A 74 4.32 -10.87 -3.53
N VAL A 75 4.98 -9.72 -3.67
CA VAL A 75 6.37 -9.64 -4.14
C VAL A 75 7.36 -9.69 -2.96
N PHE A 76 7.13 -8.87 -1.94
CA PHE A 76 8.06 -8.67 -0.83
C PHE A 76 8.14 -9.88 0.10
N VAL A 77 7.01 -10.52 0.43
CA VAL A 77 7.02 -11.63 1.40
C VAL A 77 7.82 -12.85 0.91
N PRO A 78 7.67 -13.32 -0.34
CA PRO A 78 8.52 -14.39 -0.86
C PRO A 78 9.99 -14.02 -0.88
N LEU A 79 10.33 -12.79 -1.31
CA LEU A 79 11.72 -12.32 -1.32
C LEU A 79 12.32 -12.26 0.09
N TYR A 80 11.58 -11.70 1.05
CA TYR A 80 12.00 -11.65 2.45
C TYR A 80 12.24 -13.06 3.00
N ASN A 81 11.29 -13.97 2.80
CA ASN A 81 11.41 -15.34 3.30
C ASN A 81 12.59 -16.10 2.64
N LEU A 82 12.85 -15.85 1.35
CA LEU A 82 14.00 -16.39 0.64
C LEU A 82 15.32 -15.89 1.23
N PHE A 83 15.50 -14.57 1.37
CA PHE A 83 16.74 -14.02 1.91
C PHE A 83 16.95 -14.35 3.39
N ASN A 84 15.86 -14.38 4.19
CA ASN A 84 15.92 -14.80 5.59
C ASN A 84 16.39 -16.24 5.71
N GLY A 85 15.90 -17.13 4.84
CA GLY A 85 16.35 -18.53 4.79
C GLY A 85 17.77 -18.71 4.24
N LEU A 86 18.23 -17.86 3.32
CA LEU A 86 19.58 -17.94 2.76
C LEU A 86 20.64 -17.42 3.73
N ILE A 87 20.39 -16.28 4.38
CA ILE A 87 21.34 -15.65 5.31
C ILE A 87 21.34 -16.41 6.64
N GLY A 88 20.17 -16.65 7.23
CA GLY A 88 20.05 -17.35 8.52
C GLY A 88 20.43 -18.84 8.49
N ARG A 89 20.76 -19.41 7.32
CA ARG A 89 21.34 -20.76 7.20
C ARG A 89 22.88 -20.75 7.18
N ASN A 90 23.49 -19.58 7.00
CA ASN A 90 24.94 -19.39 6.99
C ASN A 90 25.48 -18.80 8.31
N ASP A 91 24.59 -18.39 9.21
CA ASP A 91 24.87 -17.92 10.57
C ASP A 91 24.63 -19.05 11.60
#